data_AF-A0A5J5GDJ0-F1
#
_entry.id   AF-A0A5J5GDJ0-F1
#
_cell.length_a   1.000
_cell.length_b   1.000
_cell.length_c   1.000
_cell.angle_alpha   90.00
_cell.angle_beta   90.00
_cell.angle_gamma   90.00
#
_symmetry.space_group_name_H-M   'P 1'
#
loop_
_entity.id
_entity.type
_entity.pdbx_description
1 polymer ?
#
loop_
_entity_poly.entity_id
_entity_poly.type
_entity_poly.pdbx_seq_one_letter_code
_entity_poly.pdbx_strand_id
1 'polypeptide(L)'
;MSGQISLIISIVTFFLSMVTVVFTYRFNRITIRNSAKQEHQKMLLEVNKMMIADPWLWTIYDDHPLTASRPSSEEDQARKESLIYYYLNYFDVIYEFYNKHIIMNRTDKETWRAWREYMESFLRRSSQARDIVERSYPLYERELSGFYASVLRKLEEEREKEVQEWSSRAGA
;
A
#
# COMPACT_ATOMS: atom_id res chain seq x y z
N MET A 1 1.54 48.59 -41.01
CA MET A 1 1.05 48.61 -39.61
C MET A 1 0.27 47.35 -39.22
N SER A 2 -0.65 46.84 -40.05
CA SER A 2 -1.45 45.63 -39.73
C SER A 2 -0.62 44.38 -39.37
N GLY A 3 0.48 44.11 -40.08
CA GLY A 3 1.34 42.96 -39.83
C GLY A 3 2.07 42.97 -38.47
N GLN A 4 2.50 44.14 -38.00
CA GLN A 4 3.17 44.28 -36.70
C GLN A 4 2.18 44.05 -35.54
N ILE A 5 0.95 44.55 -35.68
CA ILE A 5 -0.12 44.35 -34.68
C ILE A 5 -0.46 42.86 -34.60
N SER A 6 -0.62 42.19 -35.75
CA SER A 6 -0.87 40.74 -35.78
C SER A 6 0.24 39.94 -35.12
N LEU A 7 1.52 40.31 -35.33
CA LEU A 7 2.66 39.63 -34.72
C LEU A 7 2.67 39.80 -33.20
N ILE A 8 2.40 41.00 -32.69
CA ILE A 8 2.33 41.26 -31.25
C ILE A 8 1.20 40.42 -30.61
N ILE A 9 0.01 40.40 -31.23
CA ILE A 9 -1.13 39.62 -30.73
C ILE A 9 -0.77 38.13 -30.69
N SER A 10 -0.14 37.58 -31.73
CA SER A 10 0.29 36.18 -31.76
C SER A 10 1.31 35.86 -30.67
N ILE A 11 2.28 36.74 -30.43
CA ILE A 11 3.27 36.55 -29.37
C ILE A 11 2.59 36.54 -27.99
N VAL A 12 1.72 37.50 -27.72
CA VAL A 12 0.97 37.56 -26.44
C VAL A 12 0.13 36.30 -26.26
N THR A 13 -0.58 35.86 -27.30
CA THR A 13 -1.42 34.66 -27.26
C THR A 13 -0.59 33.39 -27.01
N PHE A 14 0.60 33.30 -27.63
CA PHE A 14 1.54 32.21 -27.39
C PHE A 14 1.99 32.16 -25.93
N PHE A 15 2.38 33.30 -25.35
CA PHE A 15 2.79 33.36 -23.94
C PHE A 15 1.63 33.02 -22.98
N LEU A 16 0.42 33.53 -23.23
CA LEU A 16 -0.77 33.17 -22.45
C LEU A 16 -1.06 31.67 -22.52
N SER A 17 -0.90 31.07 -23.69
CA SER A 17 -1.07 29.62 -23.88
C SER A 17 -0.02 28.84 -23.11
N MET A 18 1.25 29.26 -23.17
CA MET A 18 2.35 28.64 -22.42
C MET A 18 2.10 28.70 -20.90
N VAL A 19 1.66 29.85 -20.39
CA VAL A 19 1.31 30.04 -18.97
C VAL A 19 0.15 29.11 -18.56
N THR A 20 -0.88 29.01 -19.40
CA THR A 20 -2.03 28.12 -19.15
C THR A 20 -1.58 26.65 -19.09
N VAL A 21 -0.74 26.20 -20.03
CA VAL A 21 -0.20 24.83 -20.03
C VAL A 21 0.58 24.55 -18.75
N VAL A 22 1.42 25.48 -18.28
CA VAL A 22 2.18 25.32 -17.04
C VAL A 22 1.25 25.22 -15.83
N PHE A 23 0.23 26.08 -15.73
CA PHE A 23 -0.73 26.02 -14.63
C PHE A 23 -1.54 24.72 -14.65
N THR A 24 -2.06 24.32 -15.81
CA THR A 24 -2.81 23.07 -15.98
C THR A 24 -1.94 21.87 -15.60
N TYR A 25 -0.68 21.83 -16.04
CA TYR A 25 0.24 20.76 -15.67
C TYR A 25 0.47 20.68 -14.15
N ARG A 26 0.70 21.82 -13.49
CA ARG A 26 0.87 21.87 -12.02
C ARG A 26 -0.41 21.47 -11.29
N PHE A 27 -1.56 21.95 -11.74
CA PHE A 27 -2.86 21.64 -11.15
C PHE A 27 -3.18 20.15 -11.29
N ASN A 28 -3.00 19.57 -12.48
CA ASN A 28 -3.22 18.14 -12.72
C ASN A 28 -2.34 17.29 -11.82
N ARG A 29 -1.05 17.66 -11.66
CA ARG A 29 -0.13 16.91 -10.79
C ARG A 29 -0.54 16.94 -9.32
N ILE A 30 -1.05 18.07 -8.83
CA ILE A 30 -1.54 18.19 -7.44
C ILE A 30 -2.85 17.41 -7.28
N THR A 31 -3.76 17.54 -8.25
CA THR A 31 -5.07 16.90 -8.24
C THR A 31 -4.94 15.37 -8.26
N ILE A 32 -4.09 14.82 -9.13
CA ILE A 32 -3.82 13.37 -9.17
C ILE A 32 -3.32 12.86 -7.82
N ARG A 33 -2.38 13.59 -7.19
CA ARG A 33 -1.85 13.20 -5.87
C ARG A 33 -2.91 13.22 -4.78
N ASN A 34 -3.73 14.26 -4.73
CA ASN A 34 -4.78 14.38 -3.72
C ASN A 34 -5.86 13.33 -3.93
N SER A 35 -6.25 13.09 -5.20
CA SER A 35 -7.21 12.05 -5.57
C SER A 35 -6.71 10.67 -5.18
N ALA A 36 -5.45 10.33 -5.48
CA ALA A 36 -4.87 9.05 -5.08
C ALA A 36 -4.82 8.88 -3.56
N LYS A 37 -4.41 9.92 -2.82
CA LYS A 37 -4.43 9.89 -1.34
C LYS A 37 -5.84 9.68 -0.79
N GLN A 38 -6.84 10.36 -1.35
CA GLN A 38 -8.23 10.17 -0.95
C GLN A 38 -8.71 8.74 -1.23
N GLU A 39 -8.38 8.18 -2.40
CA GLU A 39 -8.76 6.82 -2.75
C GLU A 39 -8.08 5.79 -1.85
N HIS A 40 -6.79 5.96 -1.55
CA HIS A 40 -6.09 5.11 -0.59
C HIS A 40 -6.79 5.16 0.78
N GLN A 41 -7.10 6.33 1.31
CA GLN A 41 -7.80 6.46 2.59
C GLN A 41 -9.19 5.81 2.56
N LYS A 42 -9.93 5.95 1.47
CA LYS A 42 -11.23 5.32 1.29
C LYS A 42 -11.14 3.79 1.34
N MET A 43 -10.16 3.19 0.67
CA MET A 43 -9.95 1.74 0.70
C MET A 43 -9.65 1.23 2.12
N LEU A 44 -8.86 1.97 2.91
CA LEU A 44 -8.65 1.64 4.33
C LEU A 44 -9.95 1.73 5.16
N LEU A 45 -10.78 2.72 4.90
CA LEU A 45 -12.09 2.84 5.55
C LEU A 45 -13.03 1.67 5.16
N GLU A 46 -12.98 1.19 3.92
CA GLU A 46 -13.75 0.02 3.50
C GLU A 46 -13.29 -1.25 4.24
N VAL A 47 -11.98 -1.44 4.41
CA VAL A 47 -11.45 -2.51 5.27
C VAL A 47 -12.02 -2.41 6.68
N ASN A 48 -11.95 -1.23 7.29
CA ASN A 48 -12.49 -1.02 8.64
C ASN A 48 -13.99 -1.33 8.71
N LYS A 49 -14.77 -0.93 7.70
CA LYS A 49 -16.20 -1.25 7.64
C LYS A 49 -16.45 -2.76 7.56
N MET A 50 -15.69 -3.48 6.73
CA MET A 50 -15.78 -4.95 6.64
C MET A 50 -15.49 -5.60 8.00
N MET A 51 -14.43 -5.17 8.67
CA MET A 51 -14.03 -5.67 9.99
C MET A 51 -15.03 -5.34 11.12
N ILE A 52 -15.75 -4.22 11.00
CA ILE A 52 -16.84 -3.85 11.93
C ILE A 52 -18.08 -4.70 11.65
N ALA A 53 -18.40 -4.92 10.38
CA ALA A 53 -19.57 -5.69 9.96
C ALA A 53 -19.45 -7.18 10.33
N ASP A 54 -18.25 -7.75 10.19
CA ASP A 54 -17.95 -9.12 10.60
C ASP A 54 -16.70 -9.16 11.50
N PRO A 55 -16.87 -9.07 12.83
CA PRO A 55 -15.76 -9.07 13.78
C PRO A 55 -14.88 -10.33 13.72
N TRP A 56 -15.35 -11.42 13.13
CA TRP A 56 -14.56 -12.65 12.97
C TRP A 56 -13.42 -12.49 11.98
N LEU A 57 -13.50 -11.50 11.08
CA LEU A 57 -12.42 -11.17 10.16
C LEU A 57 -11.15 -10.70 10.89
N TRP A 58 -11.25 -10.23 12.14
CA TRP A 58 -10.07 -9.93 12.96
C TRP A 58 -9.18 -11.15 13.23
N THR A 59 -9.69 -12.36 13.04
CA THR A 59 -8.90 -13.60 13.20
C THR A 59 -7.91 -13.85 12.05
N ILE A 60 -7.83 -12.95 11.05
CA ILE A 60 -6.68 -12.92 10.13
C ILE A 60 -5.37 -12.60 10.85
N TYR A 61 -5.45 -11.97 12.03
CA TYR A 61 -4.30 -11.68 12.88
C TYR A 61 -4.12 -12.81 13.91
N ASP A 62 -2.94 -13.43 13.88
CA ASP A 62 -2.55 -14.56 14.73
C ASP A 62 -2.65 -14.21 16.22
N ASP A 63 -2.41 -12.95 16.58
CA ASP A 63 -2.38 -12.44 17.96
C ASP A 63 -3.72 -11.89 18.46
N HIS A 64 -4.80 -11.96 17.67
CA HIS A 64 -6.10 -11.41 18.06
C HIS A 64 -6.82 -12.31 19.09
N PRO A 65 -7.45 -11.76 20.14
CA PRO A 65 -8.12 -12.57 21.18
C PRO A 65 -9.21 -13.51 20.64
N LEU A 66 -9.89 -13.12 19.55
CA LEU A 66 -10.94 -13.95 18.95
C LEU A 66 -10.41 -15.23 18.29
N THR A 67 -9.13 -15.28 17.93
CA THR A 67 -8.51 -16.43 17.25
C THR A 67 -8.58 -17.71 18.12
N ALA A 68 -8.59 -17.57 19.45
CA ALA A 68 -8.71 -18.70 20.38
C ALA A 68 -10.13 -19.26 20.54
N SER A 69 -11.15 -18.53 20.10
CA SER A 69 -12.53 -18.70 20.61
C SER A 69 -13.51 -19.42 19.68
N ARG A 70 -13.19 -19.63 18.39
CA ARG A 70 -14.16 -20.17 17.43
C ARG A 70 -13.55 -21.24 16.51
N PRO A 71 -14.20 -22.41 16.35
CA PRO A 71 -13.87 -23.34 15.28
C PRO A 71 -14.19 -22.70 13.92
N SER A 72 -13.19 -22.60 13.05
CA SER A 72 -13.32 -21.97 11.73
C SER A 72 -14.19 -22.83 10.82
N SER A 73 -15.30 -22.29 10.33
CA SER A 73 -16.00 -22.92 9.21
C SER A 73 -15.22 -22.71 7.90
N GLU A 74 -15.51 -23.51 6.87
CA GLU A 74 -14.94 -23.32 5.53
C GLU A 74 -15.31 -21.94 4.95
N GLU A 75 -16.53 -21.46 5.21
CA GLU A 75 -16.96 -20.14 4.78
C GLU A 75 -16.15 -19.03 5.47
N ASP A 76 -15.90 -19.15 6.78
CA ASP A 76 -15.06 -18.19 7.51
C ASP A 76 -13.62 -18.17 6.97
N GLN A 77 -13.06 -19.33 6.60
CA GLN A 77 -11.74 -19.41 5.96
C GLN A 77 -11.72 -18.66 4.62
N ALA A 78 -12.73 -18.89 3.77
CA ALA A 78 -12.83 -18.25 2.47
C ALA A 78 -12.97 -16.72 2.59
N ARG A 79 -13.73 -16.23 3.58
CA ARG A 79 -13.87 -14.79 3.86
C ARG A 79 -12.55 -14.16 4.30
N LYS A 80 -11.82 -14.82 5.21
CA LYS A 80 -10.50 -14.38 5.67
C LYS A 80 -9.49 -14.33 4.53
N GLU A 81 -9.41 -15.38 3.74
CA GLU A 81 -8.53 -15.45 2.58
C GLU A 81 -8.86 -14.35 1.56
N SER A 82 -10.15 -14.15 1.27
CA SER A 82 -10.61 -13.05 0.39
C SER A 82 -10.21 -11.67 0.93
N LEU A 83 -10.31 -11.46 2.24
CA LEU A 83 -9.86 -10.21 2.86
C LEU A 83 -8.35 -10.04 2.75
N ILE A 84 -7.55 -11.10 2.95
CA ILE A 84 -6.10 -11.04 2.76
C ILE A 84 -5.76 -10.64 1.33
N TYR A 85 -6.38 -11.28 0.33
CA TYR A 85 -6.21 -10.88 -1.08
C TYR A 85 -6.60 -9.42 -1.30
N TYR A 86 -7.66 -8.94 -0.67
CA TYR A 86 -8.05 -7.54 -0.74
C TYR A 86 -6.94 -6.61 -0.20
N TYR A 87 -6.35 -6.92 0.96
CA TYR A 87 -5.22 -6.16 1.52
C TYR A 87 -4.01 -6.13 0.58
N LEU A 88 -3.65 -7.27 0.00
CA LEU A 88 -2.48 -7.39 -0.88
C LEU A 88 -2.68 -6.65 -2.21
N ASN A 89 -3.84 -6.82 -2.84
CA ASN A 89 -4.18 -6.13 -4.09
C ASN A 89 -4.28 -4.61 -3.87
N TYR A 90 -4.85 -4.20 -2.74
CA TYR A 90 -4.88 -2.79 -2.38
C TYR A 90 -3.48 -2.20 -2.21
N PHE A 91 -2.59 -2.94 -1.54
CA PHE A 91 -1.22 -2.49 -1.34
C PHE A 91 -0.42 -2.45 -2.65
N ASP A 92 -0.70 -3.35 -3.60
CA ASP A 92 -0.13 -3.30 -4.95
C ASP A 92 -0.42 -1.94 -5.62
N VAL A 93 -1.68 -1.49 -5.60
CA VAL A 93 -2.08 -0.17 -6.13
C VAL A 93 -1.31 0.97 -5.45
N ILE A 94 -1.17 0.92 -4.12
CA ILE A 94 -0.40 1.93 -3.38
C ILE A 94 1.08 1.88 -3.77
N TYR A 95 1.66 0.68 -3.84
CA TYR A 95 3.07 0.46 -4.17
C TYR A 95 3.37 1.03 -5.54
N GLU A 96 2.55 0.71 -6.54
CA GLU A 96 2.68 1.19 -7.91
C GLU A 96 2.61 2.73 -7.96
N PHE A 97 1.66 3.33 -7.23
CA PHE A 97 1.53 4.78 -7.14
C PHE A 97 2.82 5.45 -6.64
N TYR A 98 3.39 4.98 -5.53
CA TYR A 98 4.56 5.61 -4.92
C TYR A 98 5.88 5.30 -5.63
N ASN A 99 6.01 4.13 -6.28
CA ASN A 99 7.26 3.71 -6.89
C ASN A 99 7.33 3.98 -8.41
N LYS A 100 6.19 4.10 -9.10
CA LYS A 100 6.16 4.27 -10.56
C LYS A 100 5.49 5.55 -11.05
N HIS A 101 4.40 5.99 -10.42
CA HIS A 101 3.58 7.08 -10.96
C HIS A 101 4.01 8.48 -10.50
N ILE A 102 4.72 8.60 -9.38
CA ILE A 102 5.13 9.90 -8.85
C ILE A 102 6.61 9.99 -8.53
N ILE A 103 7.16 11.19 -8.75
CA ILE A 103 8.38 11.62 -8.05
C ILE A 103 7.95 12.07 -6.65
N MET A 104 8.29 11.27 -5.64
CA MET A 104 7.93 11.52 -4.25
C MET A 104 8.59 12.79 -3.70
N ASN A 105 7.77 13.70 -3.15
CA ASN A 105 8.27 14.77 -2.27
C ASN A 105 8.48 14.24 -0.84
N ARG A 106 8.87 15.11 0.10
CA ARG A 106 9.10 14.73 1.51
C ARG A 106 7.86 14.10 2.15
N THR A 107 6.70 14.74 2.02
CA THR A 107 5.42 14.24 2.57
C THR A 107 5.02 12.91 1.95
N ASP A 108 5.27 12.73 0.65
CA ASP A 108 4.98 11.47 -0.05
C ASP A 108 5.87 10.33 0.49
N LYS A 109 7.15 10.60 0.78
CA LYS A 109 8.06 9.63 1.42
C LYS A 109 7.59 9.23 2.82
N GLU A 110 7.15 10.19 3.62
CA GLU A 110 6.59 9.91 4.96
C GLU A 110 5.32 9.07 4.86
N THR A 111 4.44 9.38 3.90
CA THR A 111 3.22 8.61 3.66
C THR A 111 3.53 7.19 3.16
N TRP A 112 4.46 7.06 2.21
CA TRP A 112 4.92 5.77 1.70
C TRP A 112 5.52 4.92 2.81
N ARG A 113 6.33 5.51 3.69
CA ARG A 113 6.88 4.82 4.86
C ARG A 113 5.78 4.27 5.77
N ALA A 114 4.74 5.05 6.06
CA ALA A 114 3.62 4.58 6.87
C ALA A 114 2.90 3.39 6.21
N TRP A 115 2.68 3.43 4.89
CA TRP A 115 2.10 2.29 4.15
C TRP A 115 2.97 1.04 4.19
N ARG A 116 4.28 1.22 4.04
CA ARG A 116 5.23 0.13 4.17
C ARG A 116 5.19 -0.48 5.57
N GLU A 117 5.24 0.33 6.62
CA GLU A 117 5.17 -0.13 8.01
C GLU A 117 3.83 -0.83 8.31
N TYR A 118 2.73 -0.33 7.74
CA TYR A 118 1.41 -0.97 7.83
C TYR A 118 1.41 -2.38 7.23
N MET A 119 1.94 -2.55 6.01
CA MET A 119 2.02 -3.85 5.34
C MET A 119 3.02 -4.80 6.04
N GLU A 120 4.17 -4.29 6.49
CA GLU A 120 5.11 -5.07 7.31
C GLU A 120 4.44 -5.56 8.60
N SER A 121 3.64 -4.72 9.26
CA SER A 121 2.89 -5.09 10.47
C SER A 121 1.82 -6.14 10.19
N PHE A 122 1.08 -6.00 9.08
CA PHE A 122 0.08 -6.98 8.65
C PHE A 122 0.72 -8.35 8.40
N LEU A 123 1.78 -8.41 7.59
CA LEU A 123 2.50 -9.66 7.30
C LEU A 123 3.17 -10.26 8.54
N ARG A 124 3.64 -9.43 9.49
CA ARG A 124 4.17 -9.91 10.78
C ARG A 124 3.12 -10.63 11.61
N ARG A 125 1.89 -10.12 11.61
CA ARG A 125 0.82 -10.59 12.48
C ARG A 125 -0.11 -11.61 11.84
N SER A 126 0.05 -11.93 10.56
CA SER A 126 -0.81 -12.87 9.86
C SER A 126 -0.01 -13.96 9.14
N SER A 127 0.00 -15.16 9.72
CA SER A 127 0.60 -16.36 9.11
C SER A 127 -0.01 -16.69 7.76
N GLN A 128 -1.35 -16.67 7.69
CA GLN A 128 -2.09 -16.92 6.46
C GLN A 128 -1.72 -15.92 5.35
N ALA A 129 -1.46 -14.66 5.69
CA ALA A 129 -1.03 -13.67 4.70
C ALA A 129 0.37 -13.95 4.15
N ARG A 130 1.31 -14.39 5.00
CA ARG A 130 2.65 -14.81 4.56
C ARG A 130 2.55 -15.98 3.58
N ASP A 131 1.77 -17.01 3.93
CA ASP A 131 1.57 -18.19 3.08
C ASP A 131 0.93 -17.83 1.72
N ILE A 132 -0.01 -16.87 1.70
CA ILE A 132 -0.62 -16.39 0.46
C ILE A 132 0.40 -15.62 -0.39
N VAL A 133 1.19 -14.74 0.22
CA VAL A 133 2.24 -13.98 -0.49
C VAL A 133 3.27 -14.92 -1.12
N GLU A 134 3.75 -15.92 -0.38
CA GLU A 134 4.74 -16.88 -0.88
C GLU A 134 4.22 -17.67 -2.08
N ARG A 135 2.97 -18.16 -2.00
CA ARG A 135 2.32 -18.87 -3.11
C ARG A 135 2.03 -17.97 -4.31
N SER A 136 1.82 -16.67 -4.07
CA SER A 136 1.40 -15.70 -5.08
C SER A 136 2.56 -14.89 -5.68
N TYR A 137 3.82 -15.12 -5.28
CA TYR A 137 4.97 -14.40 -5.83
C TYR A 137 5.03 -14.29 -7.37
N PRO A 138 4.68 -15.33 -8.14
CA PRO A 138 4.71 -15.26 -9.60
C PRO A 138 3.62 -14.35 -10.20
N LEU A 139 2.59 -14.00 -9.42
CA LEU A 139 1.47 -13.17 -9.86
C LEU A 139 1.76 -11.68 -9.72
N TYR A 140 2.67 -11.31 -8.83
CA TYR A 140 3.06 -9.92 -8.61
C TYR A 140 4.20 -9.51 -9.54
N GLU A 141 4.27 -8.20 -9.81
CA GLU A 141 5.40 -7.62 -10.51
C GLU A 141 6.70 -7.80 -9.72
N ARG A 142 7.82 -7.94 -10.44
CA ARG A 142 9.14 -8.27 -9.87
C ARG A 142 9.56 -7.36 -8.70
N GLU A 143 9.28 -6.06 -8.78
CA GLU A 143 9.65 -5.10 -7.74
C GLU A 143 8.83 -5.30 -6.46
N LEU A 144 7.52 -5.53 -6.59
CA LEU A 144 6.64 -5.81 -5.46
C LEU A 144 6.94 -7.19 -4.86
N SER A 145 7.17 -8.22 -5.68
CA SER A 145 7.63 -9.53 -5.19
C SER A 145 8.95 -9.41 -4.43
N GLY A 146 9.88 -8.59 -4.92
CA GLY A 146 11.14 -8.29 -4.24
C GLY A 146 10.93 -7.57 -2.90
N PHE A 147 9.98 -6.64 -2.83
CA PHE A 147 9.57 -6.01 -1.58
C PHE A 147 9.07 -7.06 -0.58
N TYR A 148 8.08 -7.87 -0.97
CA TYR A 148 7.53 -8.90 -0.10
C TYR A 148 8.59 -9.91 0.37
N ALA A 149 9.45 -10.40 -0.53
CA ALA A 149 10.54 -11.30 -0.17
C ALA A 149 11.50 -10.69 0.85
N SER A 150 11.80 -9.39 0.72
CA SER A 150 12.65 -8.68 1.69
C SER A 150 12.00 -8.58 3.08
N VAL A 151 10.67 -8.40 3.13
CA VAL A 151 9.91 -8.34 4.38
C VAL A 151 9.86 -9.71 5.03
N LEU A 152 9.52 -10.77 4.29
CA LEU A 152 9.44 -12.12 4.85
C LEU A 152 10.79 -12.60 5.40
N ARG A 153 11.88 -12.41 4.65
CA ARG A 153 13.22 -12.75 5.12
C ARG A 153 13.58 -12.02 6.42
N LYS A 154 13.26 -10.73 6.51
CA LYS A 154 13.51 -9.94 7.74
C LYS A 154 12.72 -10.50 8.93
N LEU A 155 11.47 -10.92 8.72
CA LEU A 155 10.64 -11.52 9.77
C LEU A 155 11.18 -12.88 10.22
N GLU A 156 11.70 -13.69 9.30
CA GLU A 156 12.36 -14.96 9.62
C GLU A 156 13.62 -14.74 10.46
N GLU A 157 14.49 -13.81 10.05
CA GLU A 157 15.70 -13.44 10.79
C GLU A 157 15.38 -12.92 12.21
N GLU A 158 14.32 -12.14 12.37
CA GLU A 158 13.85 -11.67 13.68
C GLU A 158 13.38 -12.84 14.55
N ARG A 159 12.58 -13.77 13.99
CA ARG A 159 12.08 -14.96 14.69
C ARG A 159 13.22 -15.89 15.13
N GLU A 160 14.22 -16.11 14.28
CA GLU A 160 15.39 -16.94 14.62
C GLU A 160 16.19 -16.36 15.79
N LYS A 161 16.38 -15.04 15.82
CA LYS A 161 17.05 -14.35 16.93
C LYS A 161 16.27 -14.49 18.23
N GLU A 162 14.95 -14.31 18.20
CA GLU A 162 14.09 -14.49 19.38
C GLU A 162 14.17 -15.92 19.93
N VAL A 163 14.19 -16.94 19.07
CA VAL A 163 14.33 -18.35 19.48
C VAL A 163 15.71 -18.63 20.09
N GLN A 164 16.78 -18.07 19.52
CA GLN A 164 18.14 -18.22 20.06
C GLN A 164 18.28 -17.55 21.44
N GLU A 165 17.75 -16.32 21.59
CA GLU A 165 17.73 -15.61 22.86
C GLU A 165 16.96 -16.38 23.93
N TRP A 166 15.79 -16.93 23.59
CA TRP A 166 14.99 -17.71 24.53
C TRP A 166 15.69 -19.02 24.95
N SER A 167 16.31 -19.72 24.01
CA SER A 167 17.05 -20.95 24.26
C SER A 167 18.25 -20.72 25.18
N SER A 168 18.98 -19.60 25.00
CA SER A 168 20.11 -19.24 25.87
C SER A 168 19.68 -18.90 27.31
N ARG A 169 18.46 -18.37 27.50
CA ARG A 169 17.91 -18.08 28.83
C ARG A 169 17.39 -19.32 29.56
N ALA A 170 16.85 -20.30 28.83
CA ALA A 170 16.31 -21.53 29.42
C ALA A 170 17.39 -22.55 29.84
N GLY A 171 18.60 -22.45 29.28
CA GLY A 171 19.74 -23.31 29.60
C GLY A 171 20.69 -22.77 30.67
N ALA A 172 20.42 -21.57 31.21
CA ALA A 172 21.18 -20.93 32.31
C ALA A 172 20.41 -21.06 33.63
#